data_AF-I4YUQ8-F1
#
_entry.id   AF-I4YUQ8-F1
#
_cell.length_a   1.000
_cell.length_b   1.000
_cell.length_c   1.000
_cell.angle_alpha   90.00
_cell.angle_beta   90.00
_cell.angle_gamma   90.00
#
_symmetry.space_group_name_H-M   'P 1'
#
loop_
_entity.id
_entity.type
_entity.pdbx_description
1 polymer ?
#
loop_
_entity_poly.entity_id
_entity_poly.type
_entity_poly.pdbx_seq_one_letter_code
_entity_poly.pdbx_strand_id
1 'polypeptide(L)' 'MNPAGDHWSYEAVQALLSLAREGAPVSVISLKLKRPVSEVRAKLTDLGITPAAEV' A
#
# COMPACT_ATOMS: atom_id res chain seq x y z
N MET A 1 22.54 -0.01 -14.81
CA MET A 1 21.25 0.47 -14.24
C MET A 1 20.56 -0.72 -13.61
N ASN A 2 20.48 -0.78 -12.29
CA ASN A 2 19.58 -1.72 -11.61
C ASN A 2 18.20 -1.05 -11.57
N PRO A 3 17.15 -1.55 -12.22
CA PRO A 3 15.81 -1.14 -11.87
C PRO A 3 15.45 -1.91 -10.58
N ALA A 4 16.01 -1.48 -9.45
CA ALA A 4 15.50 -1.85 -8.13
C ALA A 4 14.17 -1.11 -7.87
N GLY A 5 13.27 -1.17 -8.84
CA GLY A 5 11.95 -0.58 -8.82
C GLY A 5 10.91 -1.68 -8.57
N ASP A 6 10.22 -1.56 -7.45
CA ASP A 6 8.76 -1.68 -7.44
C ASP A 6 8.11 -3.04 -7.72
N HIS A 7 8.78 -4.18 -7.46
CA HIS A 7 8.04 -5.45 -7.48
C HIS A 7 7.21 -5.59 -6.19
N TRP A 8 5.94 -5.18 -6.27
CA TRP A 8 4.92 -5.58 -5.32
C TRP A 8 4.70 -7.08 -5.43
N SER A 9 5.16 -7.84 -4.43
CA SER A 9 4.85 -9.28 -4.33
C SER A 9 3.35 -9.47 -4.12
N TYR A 10 2.80 -10.58 -4.62
CA TYR A 10 1.40 -10.92 -4.44
C TYR A 10 0.97 -10.85 -2.96
N GLU A 11 1.80 -11.37 -2.05
CA GLU A 11 1.55 -11.28 -0.60
C GLU A 11 1.49 -9.84 -0.08
N ALA A 12 2.36 -8.95 -0.57
CA ALA A 12 2.36 -7.55 -0.17
C ALA A 12 1.10 -6.82 -0.68
N VAL A 13 0.65 -7.14 -1.89
CA VAL A 13 -0.62 -6.62 -2.43
C VAL A 13 -1.80 -7.17 -1.65
N GLN A 14 -1.84 -8.46 -1.32
CA GLN A 14 -2.88 -9.05 -0.49
C GLN A 14 -2.94 -8.40 0.90
N ALA A 15 -1.80 -8.16 1.54
CA ALA A 15 -1.74 -7.46 2.82
C ALA A 15 -2.22 -6.00 2.70
N LEU A 16 -1.83 -5.28 1.64
CA LEU A 16 -2.31 -3.93 1.34
C LEU A 16 -3.84 -3.92 1.15
N LEU A 17 -4.39 -4.88 0.41
CA LEU A 17 -5.82 -5.03 0.15
C LEU A 17 -6.60 -5.30 1.44
N SER A 18 -6.14 -6.24 2.26
CA SER A 18 -6.78 -6.55 3.54
C SER A 18 -6.82 -5.31 4.44
N LEU A 19 -5.69 -4.62 4.61
CA LEU A 19 -5.62 -3.44 5.46
C LEU A 19 -6.47 -2.28 4.93
N ALA A 20 -6.45 -2.04 3.61
CA ALA A 20 -7.30 -1.01 3.01
C ALA A 20 -8.80 -1.34 3.17
N ARG A 21 -9.17 -2.62 3.07
CA ARG A 21 -10.55 -3.09 3.27
C ARG A 21 -11.00 -3.04 4.72
N GLU A 22 -10.07 -3.24 5.65
CA GLU A 22 -10.27 -3.00 7.09
C GLU A 22 -10.44 -1.51 7.41
N GLY A 23 -10.20 -0.61 6.45
CA GLY A 23 -10.24 0.82 6.66
C GLY A 23 -9.02 1.34 7.41
N ALA A 24 -7.86 0.69 7.26
CA ALA A 24 -6.62 1.18 7.81
C ALA A 24 -6.13 2.42 7.03
N PRO A 25 -5.65 3.47 7.72
CA PRO A 25 -5.06 4.63 7.06
C PRO A 25 -3.73 4.28 6.40
N VAL A 26 -3.33 5.05 5.38
CA VAL A 26 -2.11 4.80 4.59
C VAL A 26 -0.86 4.78 5.45
N SER A 27 -0.79 5.63 6.49
CA SER A 27 0.30 5.61 7.46
C SER A 27 0.44 4.25 8.17
N VAL A 28 -0.67 3.61 8.56
CA VAL A 28 -0.66 2.29 9.20
C VAL A 28 -0.25 1.19 8.21
N ILE A 29 -0.75 1.27 6.97
CA ILE A 29 -0.40 0.32 5.91
C ILE A 29 1.10 0.40 5.60
N SER A 30 1.64 1.61 5.47
CA SER A 30 3.07 1.90 5.32
C SER A 30 3.90 1.26 6.43
N LEU A 31 3.49 1.43 7.69
CA LEU A 31 4.17 0.83 8.83
C LEU A 31 4.16 -0.71 8.80
N LYS A 32 3.02 -1.33 8.47
CA LYS A 32 2.89 -2.79 8.40
C LYS A 32 3.68 -3.40 7.26
N LEU A 33 3.62 -2.78 6.09
CA LEU A 33 4.33 -3.25 4.89
C LEU A 33 5.79 -2.82 4.87
N LYS A 34 6.21 -1.97 5.84
CA LYS A 34 7.53 -1.33 5.88
C LYS A 34 7.89 -0.67 4.55
N ARG A 35 6.88 -0.10 3.89
CA ARG A 35 6.98 0.56 2.59
C ARG A 35 6.62 2.02 2.74
N PRO A 36 7.22 2.92 1.96
CA PRO A 36 6.91 4.34 2.04
C PRO A 36 5.45 4.62 1.67
N VAL A 37 4.85 5.59 2.36
CA VAL A 37 3.47 6.07 2.13
C VAL A 37 3.22 6.43 0.67
N SER A 38 4.21 7.00 -0.03
CA SER A 38 4.11 7.34 -1.45
C SER A 38 3.89 6.11 -2.34
N GLU A 39 4.64 5.02 -2.13
CA GLU A 39 4.46 3.76 -2.86
C GLU A 39 3.11 3.12 -2.53
N VAL A 40 2.74 3.07 -1.25
CA VAL A 40 1.47 2.51 -0.79
C VAL A 40 0.29 3.26 -1.42
N ARG A 41 0.33 4.59 -1.41
CA ARG A 41 -0.71 5.44 -2.02
C ARG A 41 -0.73 5.30 -3.54
N ALA A 42 0.43 5.26 -4.20
CA ALA A 42 0.50 5.01 -5.64
C ALA A 42 -0.12 3.65 -5.98
N LYS A 43 0.19 2.60 -5.20
CA LYS A 43 -0.36 1.27 -5.43
C LYS A 43 -1.86 1.18 -5.16
N LEU A 44 -2.35 1.81 -4.09
CA LEU A 44 -3.79 1.91 -3.83
C LEU A 44 -4.51 2.64 -4.96
N THR A 45 -3.92 3.72 -5.48
CA THR A 45 -4.46 4.48 -6.62
C THR A 45 -4.49 3.63 -7.91
N ASP A 46 -3.40 2.91 -8.20
CA ASP A 46 -3.29 1.96 -9.32
C ASP A 46 -4.34 0.84 -9.24
N LEU A 47 -4.65 0.36 -8.03
CA LEU A 47 -5.67 -0.66 -7.79
C LEU A 47 -7.10 -0.09 -7.73
N GLY A 48 -7.28 1.24 -7.80
CA GLY A 48 -8.58 1.89 -7.68
C GLY A 48 -9.19 1.82 -6.28
N ILE A 49 -8.35 1.71 -5.25
CA ILE A 49 -8.77 1.56 -3.85
C ILE A 49 -8.62 2.87 -3.13
N THR A 50 -9.71 3.37 -2.58
CA THR A 50 -9.72 4.51 -1.68
C THR A 50 -9.39 4.03 -0.26
N PRO A 51 -8.19 4.31 0.28
CA PRO A 51 -7.92 4.02 1.68
C PRO A 51 -8.83 4.86 2.59
N ALA A 52 -8.99 4.42 3.84
CA ALA A 52 -9.65 5.23 4.84
C ALA A 52 -8.92 6.57 5.00
N ALA A 53 -9.69 7.65 5.08
CA ALA A 53 -9.16 8.97 5.37
C ALA A 53 -8.42 8.94 6.70
N GLU A 54 -7.24 9.55 6.74
CA GLU A 54 -6.49 9.71 7.99
C GLU A 54 -7.32 10.64 8.89
N VAL A 55 -7.83 10.10 10.00
CA VAL A 55 -8.63 10.83 11.00
C VAL A 55 -7.75 11.64 11.93
#